data_AF-A0A846YH87-F1
#
_entry.id   AF-A0A846YH87-F1
#
_cell.length_a   1.000
_cell.length_b   1.000
_cell.length_c   1.000
_cell.angle_alpha   90.00
_cell.angle_beta   90.00
_cell.angle_gamma   90.00
#
_symmetry.space_group_name_H-M   'P 1'
#
loop_
_entity.id
_entity.type
_entity.pdbx_description
1 polymer ?
#
loop_
_entity_poly.entity_id
_entity_poly.type
_entity_poly.pdbx_seq_one_letter_code
_entity_poly.pdbx_strand_id
1 'polypeptide(L)' 'MKSGRPSRWSKRGLIDGIRWRIRTGSPWRDIPSVYGPWQTVCGLFRRWPA' A
#
# COMPACT_ATOMS: atom_id res chain seq x y z
N MET A 1 -23.74 -8.13 1.64
CA MET A 1 -22.55 -7.46 1.08
C MET A 1 -21.94 -6.57 2.16
N LYS A 2 -20.74 -6.89 2.69
CA LYS A 2 -20.06 -5.98 3.62
C LYS A 2 -19.51 -4.80 2.81
N SER A 3 -20.33 -3.79 2.55
CA SER A 3 -19.87 -2.47 2.13
C SER A 3 -19.27 -1.79 3.36
N GLY A 4 -18.15 -2.32 3.86
CA GLY A 4 -17.27 -1.56 4.72
C GLY A 4 -16.82 -0.33 3.93
N ARG A 5 -16.79 0.84 4.59
CA ARG A 5 -16.36 2.14 4.05
C ARG A 5 -15.45 1.95 2.82
N PRO A 6 -15.81 2.48 1.64
CA PRO A 6 -14.97 2.34 0.46
C PRO A 6 -13.56 2.73 0.88
N SER A 7 -12.61 1.79 0.72
CA SER A 7 -11.22 2.07 1.02
C SER A 7 -10.88 3.36 0.28
N ARG A 8 -10.56 4.42 1.02
CA ARG A 8 -10.19 5.74 0.45
C ARG A 8 -9.09 5.60 -0.61
N TRP A 9 -8.34 4.51 -0.53
CA TRP A 9 -7.25 4.14 -1.40
C TRP A 9 -7.66 2.96 -2.28
N SER A 10 -7.46 3.12 -3.59
CA SER A 10 -7.64 2.03 -4.53
C SER A 10 -6.58 0.94 -4.26
N LYS A 11 -6.93 -0.35 -4.47
CA LYS A 11 -5.94 -1.44 -4.40
C LYS A 11 -4.75 -1.19 -5.32
N ARG A 12 -4.99 -0.59 -6.49
CA ARG A 12 -3.95 -0.21 -7.45
C ARG A 12 -2.95 0.76 -6.82
N GLY A 13 -3.41 1.84 -6.18
CA GLY A 13 -2.53 2.80 -5.51
C GLY A 13 -1.65 2.15 -4.44
N LEU A 14 -2.21 1.23 -3.64
CA LEU A 14 -1.44 0.49 -2.65
C LEU A 14 -0.38 -0.43 -3.29
N ILE A 15 -0.72 -1.14 -4.37
CA ILE A 15 0.22 -1.99 -5.11
C ILE A 15 1.33 -1.14 -5.76
N ASP A 16 0.98 0.03 -6.30
CA ASP A 16 1.95 0.96 -6.87
C ASP A 16 2.91 1.51 -5.80
N GLY A 17 2.43 1.73 -4.57
CA GLY A 17 3.28 2.03 -3.42
C GLY A 17 4.27 0.91 -3.07
N ILE A 18 3.84 -0.36 -3.15
CA ILE A 18 4.72 -1.53 -2.97
C ILE A 18 5.79 -1.56 -4.08
N ARG A 19 5.37 -1.38 -5.35
CA ARG A 19 6.29 -1.36 -6.51
C ARG A 19 7.30 -0.23 -6.40
N TRP A 20 6.85 0.96 -6.02
CA TRP A 20 7.72 2.11 -5.79
C TRP A 20 8.75 1.78 -4.71
N ARG A 21 8.34 1.21 -3.58
CA ARG A 21 9.25 0.83 -2.50
C ARG A 21 10.30 -0.18 -2.94
N ILE A 22 9.89 -1.22 -3.68
CA ILE A 22 10.81 -2.25 -4.20
C ILE A 22 11.81 -1.63 -5.19
N ARG A 23 11.37 -0.71 -6.04
CA ARG A 23 12.21 -0.04 -7.05
C ARG A 23 13.19 0.95 -6.42
N THR A 24 12.76 1.72 -5.43
CA THR A 24 13.57 2.77 -4.80
C THR A 24 14.43 2.23 -3.66
N GLY A 25 14.07 1.10 -3.06
CA GLY A 25 14.75 0.54 -1.88
C GLY A 25 14.54 1.33 -0.59
N SER A 26 13.74 2.40 -0.64
CA SER A 26 13.50 3.29 0.50
C SER A 26 12.76 2.61 1.66
N PRO A 27 12.94 3.13 2.89
CA PRO A 27 12.10 2.79 4.03
C PRO A 27 10.60 2.96 3.72
N TRP A 28 9.76 2.13 4.35
CA TRP A 28 8.30 2.23 4.20
C TRP A 28 7.75 3.62 4.57
N ARG A 29 8.40 4.32 5.52
CA ARG A 29 7.99 5.66 5.97
C ARG A 29 8.12 6.73 4.90
N ASP A 30 8.98 6.52 3.91
CA ASP A 30 9.25 7.48 2.84
C ASP A 30 8.33 7.27 1.63
N ILE A 31 7.41 6.29 1.71
CA ILE A 31 6.43 6.07 0.65
C ILE A 31 5.57 7.32 0.49
N PRO A 32 5.50 7.89 -0.73
CA PRO A 32 4.66 9.04 -1.00
C PRO A 32 3.20 8.78 -0.62
N SER A 33 2.60 9.74 0.08
CA SER A 33 1.19 9.66 0.54
C SER A 33 0.18 9.54 -0.61
N VAL A 34 0.59 9.82 -1.85
CA VAL A 34 -0.20 9.62 -3.07
C VAL A 34 -0.61 8.15 -3.29
N TYR A 35 0.19 7.20 -2.79
CA TYR A 35 -0.10 5.77 -2.84
C TYR A 35 -0.99 5.31 -1.66
N GLY A 36 -1.21 6.19 -0.68
CA GLY A 36 -1.90 5.91 0.57
C GLY A 36 -0.95 5.77 1.76
N PRO A 37 -1.50 5.51 2.96
CA PRO A 37 -0.72 5.38 4.18
C PRO A 37 0.24 4.20 4.07
N TRP A 38 1.52 4.45 4.37
CA TRP A 38 2.55 3.43 4.33
C TRP A 38 2.23 2.20 5.21
N GLN A 39 1.46 2.37 6.28
CA GLN A 39 0.98 1.28 7.14
C GLN A 39 0.05 0.33 6.39
N THR A 40 -0.84 0.88 5.55
CA THR A 40 -1.76 0.09 4.72
C THR A 40 -1.01 -0.64 3.61
N VAL A 41 -0.04 0.04 2.97
CA VAL A 41 0.82 -0.54 1.95
C VAL A 41 1.66 -1.68 2.52
N CYS A 42 2.31 -1.45 3.67
CA CYS A 42 3.11 -2.46 4.37
C CYS A 42 2.24 -3.63 4.87
N GLY A 43 1.05 -3.34 5.40
CA GLY A 43 0.09 -4.37 5.82
C GLY A 43 -0.42 -5.23 4.66
N LEU A 44 -0.61 -4.64 3.47
CA LEU A 44 -0.96 -5.37 2.25
C LEU A 44 0.20 -6.28 1.82
N PHE A 45 1.43 -5.77 1.82
CA PHE A 45 2.62 -6.57 1.49
C PHE A 45 2.79 -7.76 2.45
N ARG A 46 2.63 -7.54 3.76
CA ARG A 46 2.72 -8.61 4.78
C ARG A 46 1.61 -9.66 4.67
N ARG A 47 0.49 -9.34 4.01
CA ARG A 47 -0.66 -10.26 3.84
C ARG A 47 -0.49 -11.19 2.64
N TRP A 48 0.47 -10.94 1.75
CA TRP A 48 0.68 -11.85 0.62
C TRP A 48 1.18 -13.20 1.14
N PRO A 49 0.49 -14.33 0.83
CA PRO A 49 1.06 -15.64 1.09
C PRO A 49 2.39 -15.79 0.35
N ALA A 50 3.40 -16.29 1.07
CA ALA A 50 4.68 -16.71 0.52
C ALA A 50 4.52 -17.96 -0.36
#